data_AF-A0A7U6KQD9-F1
#
_entry.id   AF-A0A7U6KQD9-F1
#
_cell.length_a   1.000
_cell.length_b   1.000
_cell.length_c   1.000
_cell.angle_alpha   90.00
_cell.angle_beta   90.00
_cell.angle_gamma   90.00
#
_symmetry.space_group_name_H-M   'P 1'
#
loop_
_entity.id
_entity.type
_entity.pdbx_description
1 polymer ?
#
loop_
_entity_poly.entity_id
_entity_poly.type
_entity_poly.pdbx_seq_one_letter_code
_entity_poly.pdbx_strand_id
1 'polypeptide(L)'
;MLDPKEIKNMQIRVTGQLGAGVTSKDVVLAIIAKIGTAGGTGHAIEFAGQVFEDMSMEGRMTVCNMAIEAGARVGMVAVDDTTIDYVKGRPYAPNESQWPQAEAYWRTLYSDDDAVFDTVVEIDGSQIAPQVSWGTSPEMVVDITQSVPTPDQAIDEAQKRVGYAHIPIWV
;
A
#
# COMPACT_ATOMS: atom_id res chain seq x y z
N MET A 1 29.73 13.35 4.32
CA MET A 1 28.37 13.78 4.69
C MET A 1 27.49 13.40 3.51
N LEU A 2 26.63 12.39 3.65
CA LEU A 2 25.74 11.98 2.56
C LEU A 2 24.72 13.10 2.37
N ASP A 3 24.65 13.66 1.17
CA ASP A 3 23.61 14.60 0.79
C ASP A 3 22.27 13.83 0.89
N PRO A 4 21.33 14.21 1.77
CA PRO A 4 20.04 13.55 1.82
C PRO A 4 19.31 13.92 0.54
N LYS A 5 19.40 13.02 -0.45
CA LYS A 5 18.68 13.13 -1.72
C LYS A 5 17.22 13.46 -1.40
N GLU A 6 16.77 14.63 -1.84
CA GLU A 6 15.43 15.16 -1.61
C GLU A 6 14.39 14.08 -1.94
N ILE A 7 13.53 13.75 -0.97
CA ILE A 7 12.49 12.73 -1.12
C ILE A 7 11.32 13.41 -1.82
N LYS A 8 10.88 12.83 -2.93
CA LYS A 8 9.73 13.30 -3.70
C LYS A 8 8.42 12.78 -3.12
N ASN A 9 7.32 13.47 -3.37
CA ASN A 9 5.99 13.06 -2.91
C ASN A 9 5.28 12.26 -4.01
N MET A 10 4.87 11.04 -3.68
CA MET A 10 4.04 10.20 -4.55
C MET A 10 2.68 10.00 -3.91
N GLN A 11 1.59 10.19 -4.66
CA GLN A 11 0.25 9.79 -4.25
C GLN A 11 -0.19 8.55 -5.02
N ILE A 12 -0.62 7.53 -4.29
CA ILE A 12 -1.30 6.36 -4.85
C ILE A 12 -2.77 6.47 -4.46
N ARG A 13 -3.62 6.77 -5.46
CA ARG A 13 -5.05 6.98 -5.30
C ARG A 13 -5.81 5.72 -5.72
N VAL A 14 -6.41 5.02 -4.75
CA VAL A 14 -7.24 3.83 -5.01
C VAL A 14 -8.71 4.17 -4.75
N THR A 15 -9.51 4.17 -5.81
CA THR A 15 -10.93 4.56 -5.78
C THR A 15 -11.86 3.35 -5.88
N GLY A 16 -13.17 3.55 -5.72
CA GLY A 16 -14.15 2.48 -5.86
C GLY A 16 -14.28 1.60 -4.60
N GLN A 17 -14.91 0.44 -4.77
CA GLN A 17 -15.17 -0.52 -3.70
C GLN A 17 -14.47 -1.83 -4.02
N LEU A 18 -13.83 -2.43 -3.03
CA LEU A 18 -13.14 -3.71 -3.20
C LEU A 18 -14.14 -4.85 -3.45
N GLY A 19 -13.76 -5.79 -4.31
CA GLY A 19 -14.52 -7.00 -4.54
C GLY A 19 -14.61 -7.90 -3.31
N ALA A 20 -15.56 -8.84 -3.31
CA ALA A 20 -15.71 -9.80 -2.23
C ALA A 20 -14.43 -10.65 -2.06
N GLY A 21 -13.93 -10.74 -0.82
CA GLY A 21 -12.73 -11.52 -0.49
C GLY A 21 -11.40 -10.80 -0.76
N VAL A 22 -11.42 -9.57 -1.28
CA VAL A 22 -10.23 -8.74 -1.47
C VAL A 22 -9.84 -8.10 -0.13
N THR A 23 -8.56 -8.18 0.20
CA THR A 23 -7.99 -7.70 1.48
C THR A 23 -7.01 -6.55 1.27
N SER A 24 -6.57 -5.91 2.35
CA SER A 24 -5.52 -4.88 2.31
C SER A 24 -4.21 -5.39 1.69
N LYS A 25 -3.90 -6.67 1.86
CA LYS A 25 -2.73 -7.32 1.24
C LYS A 25 -2.87 -7.36 -0.28
N ASP A 26 -4.04 -7.70 -0.79
CA ASP A 26 -4.29 -7.73 -2.23
C ASP A 26 -4.17 -6.34 -2.86
N VAL A 27 -4.65 -5.30 -2.16
CA VAL A 27 -4.52 -3.91 -2.59
C VAL A 27 -3.05 -3.50 -2.73
N VAL A 28 -2.22 -3.75 -1.72
CA VAL A 28 -0.81 -3.35 -1.79
C VAL A 28 -0.01 -4.19 -2.79
N LEU A 29 -0.36 -5.47 -2.99
CA LEU A 29 0.23 -6.28 -4.05
C LEU A 29 -0.16 -5.79 -5.44
N ALA A 30 -1.42 -5.39 -5.67
CA ALA A 30 -1.86 -4.78 -6.92
C ALA A 30 -1.15 -3.45 -7.19
N ILE A 31 -0.91 -2.65 -6.14
CA ILE A 31 -0.09 -1.43 -6.22
C ILE A 31 1.33 -1.78 -6.65
N ILE A 32 2.00 -2.72 -5.97
CA ILE A 32 3.38 -3.13 -6.30
C ILE A 32 3.46 -3.69 -7.72
N ALA A 33 2.48 -4.48 -8.16
CA ALA A 33 2.42 -4.98 -9.54
C ALA A 33 2.27 -3.82 -10.56
N LYS A 34 1.55 -2.75 -10.20
CA LYS A 34 1.34 -1.57 -11.05
C LYS A 34 2.60 -0.69 -11.17
N ILE A 35 3.31 -0.45 -10.07
CA ILE A 35 4.45 0.49 -10.04
C ILE A 35 5.83 -0.19 -10.05
N GLY A 36 5.88 -1.51 -9.83
CA GLY A 36 7.09 -2.30 -9.65
C GLY A 36 7.71 -2.17 -8.25
N THR A 37 8.59 -3.11 -7.90
CA THR A 37 9.31 -3.14 -6.60
C THR A 37 10.26 -1.95 -6.40
N ALA A 38 10.65 -1.26 -7.47
CA ALA A 38 11.44 -0.04 -7.42
C ALA A 38 10.61 1.25 -7.65
N GLY A 39 9.28 1.14 -7.83
CA GLY A 39 8.42 2.25 -8.23
C GLY A 39 8.39 3.42 -7.24
N GLY A 40 8.49 3.12 -5.95
CA GLY A 40 8.56 4.09 -4.86
C GLY A 40 9.97 4.61 -4.57
N THR A 41 11.01 4.19 -5.31
CA THR A 41 12.40 4.58 -5.01
C THR A 41 12.56 6.10 -5.02
N GLY A 42 13.04 6.66 -3.91
CA GLY A 42 13.21 8.11 -3.77
C GLY A 42 11.93 8.88 -3.44
N HIS A 43 10.83 8.18 -3.13
CA HIS A 43 9.56 8.79 -2.78
C HIS A 43 9.14 8.52 -1.32
N ALA A 44 8.37 9.45 -0.77
CA ALA A 44 7.42 9.22 0.29
C ALA A 44 6.05 8.99 -0.36
N ILE A 45 5.39 7.89 0.01
CA ILE A 45 4.11 7.50 -0.56
C ILE A 45 2.98 7.91 0.38
N GLU A 46 2.01 8.65 -0.16
CA GLU A 46 0.69 8.80 0.41
C GLU A 46 -0.28 7.85 -0.28
N PHE A 47 -0.97 7.04 0.52
CA PHE A 47 -2.06 6.17 0.08
C PHE A 47 -3.39 6.89 0.34
N ALA A 48 -4.12 7.20 -0.74
CA ALA A 48 -5.31 8.05 -0.70
C ALA A 48 -6.49 7.45 -1.50
N GLY A 49 -7.69 7.94 -1.23
CA GLY A 49 -8.92 7.53 -1.92
C GLY A 49 -9.77 6.53 -1.13
N GLN A 50 -10.99 6.35 -1.62
CA GLN A 50 -12.09 5.65 -0.94
C GLN A 50 -11.69 4.30 -0.34
N VAL A 51 -10.87 3.51 -1.05
CA VAL A 51 -10.47 2.20 -0.56
C VAL A 51 -9.71 2.29 0.77
N PHE A 52 -8.84 3.29 0.96
CA PHE A 52 -8.10 3.44 2.22
C PHE A 52 -8.95 4.10 3.31
N GLU A 53 -9.86 5.00 2.93
CA GLU A 53 -10.86 5.58 3.85
C GLU A 53 -11.74 4.47 4.46
N ASP A 54 -12.16 3.50 3.64
CA ASP A 54 -12.97 2.35 4.06
C ASP A 54 -12.17 1.26 4.78
N MET A 55 -10.83 1.28 4.70
CA MET A 55 -9.98 0.30 5.38
C MET A 55 -9.95 0.51 6.89
N SER A 56 -9.93 -0.60 7.63
CA SER A 56 -9.59 -0.58 9.05
C SER A 56 -8.14 -0.12 9.28
N MET A 57 -7.83 0.29 10.51
CA MET A 57 -6.46 0.68 10.87
C MET A 57 -5.45 -0.46 10.69
N GLU A 58 -5.84 -1.71 10.96
CA GLU A 58 -4.99 -2.88 10.68
C GLU A 58 -4.70 -3.01 9.19
N GLY A 59 -5.70 -2.80 8.33
CA GLY A 59 -5.53 -2.77 6.89
C GLY A 59 -4.54 -1.70 6.44
N ARG A 60 -4.68 -0.48 6.98
CA ARG A 60 -3.75 0.64 6.71
C ARG A 60 -2.33 0.35 7.18
N MET A 61 -2.17 -0.27 8.35
CA MET A 61 -0.85 -0.72 8.84
C MET A 61 -0.22 -1.75 7.91
N THR A 62 -1.00 -2.70 7.38
CA THR A 62 -0.52 -3.67 6.37
C THR A 62 0.00 -2.95 5.13
N VAL A 63 -0.78 -2.00 4.58
CA VAL A 63 -0.38 -1.26 3.37
C VAL A 63 0.86 -0.42 3.61
N CYS A 64 0.91 0.35 4.70
CA CYS A 64 2.05 1.21 5.03
C CYS A 64 3.32 0.39 5.33
N ASN A 65 3.19 -0.79 5.95
CA ASN A 65 4.31 -1.69 6.15
C ASN A 65 4.93 -2.13 4.82
N MET A 66 4.09 -2.38 3.82
CA MET A 66 4.51 -2.85 2.50
C MET A 66 4.94 -1.73 1.53
N ALA A 67 5.02 -0.47 1.99
CA ALA A 67 5.56 0.63 1.20
C ALA A 67 7.07 0.43 0.90
N ILE A 68 7.80 -0.28 1.77
CA ILE A 68 9.22 -0.59 1.58
C ILE A 68 9.41 -1.58 0.42
N GLU A 69 8.50 -2.55 0.26
CA GLU A 69 8.47 -3.53 -0.81
C GLU A 69 8.16 -2.89 -2.17
N ALA A 70 7.44 -1.76 -2.17
CA ALA A 70 7.31 -0.89 -3.34
C ALA A 70 8.54 -0.01 -3.59
N GLY A 71 9.56 -0.06 -2.73
CA GLY A 71 10.81 0.71 -2.85
C GLY A 71 10.77 2.09 -2.19
N ALA A 72 9.67 2.47 -1.52
CA ALA A 72 9.55 3.75 -0.84
C ALA A 72 10.21 3.75 0.53
N ARG A 73 10.57 4.94 1.02
CA ARG A 73 11.15 5.09 2.37
C ARG A 73 10.09 5.15 3.46
N VAL A 74 8.91 5.67 3.12
CA VAL A 74 7.80 5.91 4.04
C VAL A 74 6.50 5.72 3.27
N GLY A 75 5.50 5.12 3.92
CA GLY A 75 4.11 5.07 3.48
C GLY A 75 3.21 5.69 4.55
N MET A 76 2.24 6.49 4.15
CA MET A 76 1.28 7.13 5.06
C MET A 76 -0.14 7.13 4.50
N VAL A 77 -1.12 7.11 5.40
CA VAL A 77 -2.55 7.33 5.13
C VAL A 77 -2.97 8.49 6.01
N ALA A 78 -3.78 9.40 5.48
CA ALA A 78 -4.28 10.56 6.20
C ALA A 78 -5.08 10.16 7.47
N VAL A 79 -5.04 11.02 8.48
CA VAL A 79 -5.83 10.82 9.70
C VAL A 79 -7.30 11.12 9.42
N ASP A 80 -8.17 10.23 9.91
CA ASP A 80 -9.62 10.35 9.86
C ASP A 80 -10.26 9.78 11.14
N ASP A 81 -11.60 9.70 11.17
CA ASP A 81 -12.34 9.16 12.31
C ASP A 81 -11.94 7.71 12.65
N THR A 82 -11.71 6.85 11.65
CA THR A 82 -11.19 5.48 11.86
C THR A 82 -9.88 5.47 12.65
N THR A 83 -8.99 6.40 12.33
CA THR A 83 -7.70 6.55 13.02
C THR A 83 -7.87 7.04 14.45
N ILE A 84 -8.70 8.07 14.64
CA ILE A 84 -8.97 8.67 15.94
C ILE A 84 -9.63 7.66 16.88
N ASP A 85 -10.66 6.96 16.40
CA ASP A 85 -11.39 5.94 17.16
C ASP A 85 -10.49 4.76 17.53
N TYR A 86 -9.61 4.35 16.62
CA TYR A 86 -8.65 3.28 16.90
C TYR A 86 -7.69 3.64 18.03
N VAL A 87 -7.17 4.88 18.08
CA VAL A 87 -6.20 5.31 19.09
C VAL A 87 -6.86 5.56 20.45
N LYS A 88 -8.14 5.95 20.47
CA LYS A 88 -8.85 6.36 21.69
C LYS A 88 -8.85 5.29 22.77
N GLY A 89 -8.40 5.67 23.97
CA GLY A 89 -8.38 4.79 25.14
C GLY A 89 -7.33 3.67 25.10
N ARG A 90 -6.46 3.60 24.08
CA ARG A 90 -5.36 2.62 24.02
C ARG A 90 -4.22 3.00 24.97
N PRO A 91 -3.38 2.02 25.37
CA PRO A 91 -2.15 2.31 26.09
C PRO A 91 -1.31 3.37 25.35
N TYR A 92 -0.76 4.33 26.09
CA TYR A 92 0.02 5.46 25.56
C TYR A 92 -0.75 6.48 24.72
N ALA A 93 -2.06 6.35 24.55
CA ALA A 93 -2.88 7.41 24.02
C ALA A 93 -2.88 8.63 24.96
N PRO A 94 -3.10 9.85 24.44
CA PRO A 94 -3.32 11.03 25.27
C PRO A 94 -4.39 10.77 26.32
N ASN A 95 -4.17 11.25 27.54
CA ASN A 95 -5.17 11.13 28.60
C ASN A 95 -6.39 12.04 28.31
N GLU A 96 -7.46 11.90 29.10
CA GLU A 96 -8.71 12.65 28.88
C GLU A 96 -8.54 14.17 28.81
N SER A 97 -7.59 14.75 29.54
CA SER A 97 -7.35 16.20 29.51
C SER A 97 -6.55 16.66 28.29
N GLN A 98 -5.72 15.79 27.72
CA GLN A 98 -4.94 16.05 26.52
C GLN A 98 -5.68 15.70 25.22
N TRP A 99 -6.65 14.79 25.29
CA TRP A 99 -7.37 14.25 24.13
C TRP A 99 -7.95 15.32 23.20
N PRO A 100 -8.68 16.35 23.68
CA PRO A 100 -9.27 17.34 22.79
C PRO A 100 -8.22 18.11 21.95
N GLN A 101 -7.04 18.37 22.52
CA GLN A 101 -5.95 19.06 21.83
C GLN A 101 -5.26 18.13 20.82
N ALA A 102 -5.04 16.87 21.22
CA ALA A 102 -4.44 15.86 20.35
C ALA A 102 -5.34 15.56 19.14
N GLU A 103 -6.63 15.32 19.36
CA GLU A 103 -7.60 15.09 18.28
C GLU A 103 -7.68 16.28 17.33
N ALA A 104 -7.78 17.51 17.86
CA ALA A 104 -7.81 18.71 17.03
C ALA A 104 -6.56 18.86 16.14
N TYR A 105 -5.38 18.55 16.68
CA TYR A 105 -4.13 18.56 15.91
C TYR A 105 -4.06 17.41 14.89
N TRP A 106 -4.40 16.18 15.29
CA TRP A 106 -4.34 15.04 14.38
C TRP A 106 -5.30 15.18 13.20
N ARG A 107 -6.44 15.83 13.39
CA ARG A 107 -7.37 16.17 12.31
C ARG A 107 -6.80 17.15 11.28
N THR A 108 -5.63 17.75 11.52
CA THR A 108 -4.91 18.54 10.51
C THR A 108 -3.85 17.72 9.76
N LEU A 109 -3.70 16.42 10.06
CA LEU A 109 -2.69 15.55 9.44
C LEU A 109 -3.28 14.85 8.21
N TYR A 110 -3.54 15.65 7.18
CA TYR A 110 -3.95 15.24 5.85
C TYR A 110 -3.37 16.21 4.83
N SER A 111 -3.32 15.81 3.56
CA SER A 111 -2.86 16.70 2.49
C SER A 111 -3.89 17.77 2.15
N ASP A 112 -3.44 19.00 1.91
CA ASP A 112 -4.29 20.11 1.48
C ASP A 112 -4.99 19.80 0.13
N ASP A 113 -6.15 20.42 -0.12
CA ASP A 113 -6.93 20.19 -1.35
C ASP A 113 -6.16 20.52 -2.64
N ASP A 114 -5.20 21.45 -2.56
CA ASP A 114 -4.32 21.88 -3.65
C ASP A 114 -2.90 21.29 -3.56
N ALA A 115 -2.70 20.26 -2.74
CA ALA A 115 -1.41 19.60 -2.60
C ALA A 115 -0.91 19.03 -3.94
N VAL A 116 0.34 19.36 -4.28
CA VAL A 116 1.00 18.90 -5.50
C VAL A 116 1.93 17.74 -5.18
N PHE A 117 1.73 16.63 -5.88
CA PHE A 117 2.57 15.44 -5.80
C PHE A 117 3.45 15.36 -7.05
N ASP A 118 4.72 14.98 -6.87
CA ASP A 118 5.65 14.74 -7.99
C ASP A 118 5.17 13.60 -8.88
N THR A 119 4.47 12.61 -8.31
CA THR A 119 3.91 11.47 -9.04
C THR A 119 2.54 11.12 -8.47
N VAL A 120 1.57 10.87 -9.36
CA VAL A 120 0.24 10.38 -9.00
C VAL A 120 -0.04 9.09 -9.76
N VAL A 121 -0.46 8.05 -9.05
CA VAL A 121 -0.85 6.76 -9.61
C VAL A 121 -2.29 6.48 -9.22
N GLU A 122 -3.16 6.27 -10.21
CA GLU A 122 -4.57 5.99 -9.99
C GLU A 122 -4.90 4.52 -10.26
N ILE A 123 -5.69 3.92 -9.37
CA ILE A 123 -6.15 2.53 -9.45
C ILE A 123 -7.65 2.48 -9.12
N ASP A 124 -8.40 1.73 -9.93
CA ASP A 124 -9.78 1.37 -9.63
C ASP A 124 -9.80 0.10 -8.77
N GLY A 125 -10.15 0.25 -7.50
CA GLY A 125 -10.25 -0.82 -6.51
C GLY A 125 -11.27 -1.91 -6.87
N SER A 126 -12.26 -1.60 -7.70
CA SER A 126 -13.23 -2.60 -8.19
C SER A 126 -12.60 -3.62 -9.14
N GLN A 127 -11.44 -3.29 -9.72
CA GLN A 127 -10.68 -4.15 -10.62
C GLN A 127 -9.64 -5.01 -9.88
N ILE A 128 -9.46 -4.80 -8.57
CA ILE A 128 -8.52 -5.60 -7.78
C ILE A 128 -9.18 -6.94 -7.46
N ALA A 129 -8.60 -8.02 -7.98
CA ALA A 129 -8.97 -9.37 -7.60
C ALA A 129 -8.09 -9.86 -6.43
N PRO A 130 -8.54 -10.89 -5.67
CA PRO A 130 -7.68 -11.54 -4.69
C PRO A 130 -6.37 -12.02 -5.35
N GLN A 131 -5.24 -11.71 -4.73
CA GLN A 131 -3.90 -11.95 -5.27
C GLN A 131 -3.31 -13.24 -4.69
N VAL A 132 -2.56 -13.94 -5.52
CA VAL A 132 -1.80 -15.12 -5.14
C VAL A 132 -0.34 -14.92 -5.53
N SER A 133 0.57 -15.01 -4.57
CA SER A 133 2.00 -15.03 -4.83
C SER A 133 2.45 -16.41 -5.30
N TRP A 134 3.20 -16.47 -6.38
CA TRP A 134 3.67 -17.73 -6.99
C TRP A 134 5.20 -17.88 -7.00
N GLY A 135 5.93 -16.87 -6.54
CA GLY A 135 7.38 -16.88 -6.50
C GLY A 135 7.97 -16.32 -5.21
N THR A 136 9.25 -15.96 -5.26
CA THR A 136 10.01 -15.51 -4.08
C THR A 136 10.12 -13.99 -3.96
N SER A 137 9.60 -13.23 -4.93
CA SER A 137 9.57 -11.77 -4.94
C SER A 137 8.13 -11.26 -4.76
N PRO A 138 7.88 -10.16 -4.02
CA PRO A 138 6.54 -9.58 -3.87
C PRO A 138 5.86 -9.17 -5.18
N GLU A 139 6.62 -8.96 -6.27
CA GLU A 139 6.07 -8.67 -7.60
C GLU A 139 5.59 -9.91 -8.36
N MET A 140 5.93 -11.11 -7.88
CA MET A 140 5.51 -12.38 -8.48
C MET A 140 4.13 -12.77 -7.95
N VAL A 141 3.14 -11.96 -8.30
CA VAL A 141 1.73 -12.13 -7.94
C VAL A 141 0.87 -12.21 -9.20
N VAL A 142 -0.24 -12.93 -9.11
CA VAL A 142 -1.29 -12.98 -10.13
C VAL A 142 -2.65 -12.94 -9.45
N ASP A 143 -3.67 -12.48 -10.17
CA ASP A 143 -5.05 -12.64 -9.73
C ASP A 143 -5.36 -14.12 -9.53
N ILE A 144 -6.21 -14.47 -8.57
CA ILE A 144 -6.68 -15.84 -8.36
C ILE A 144 -7.38 -16.43 -9.61
N THR A 145 -7.82 -15.58 -10.52
CA THR A 145 -8.46 -15.95 -11.79
C THR A 145 -7.47 -16.12 -12.95
N GLN A 146 -6.19 -15.78 -12.76
CA GLN A 146 -5.15 -15.83 -13.78
C GLN A 146 -4.26 -17.07 -13.65
N SER A 147 -3.53 -17.38 -14.72
CA SER A 147 -2.52 -18.45 -14.72
C SER A 147 -1.16 -17.89 -14.36
N VAL A 148 -0.38 -18.65 -13.58
CA VAL A 148 1.03 -18.35 -13.30
C VAL A 148 1.82 -18.36 -14.62
N PRO A 149 2.70 -17.36 -14.86
CA PRO A 149 3.54 -17.32 -16.07
C PRO A 149 4.39 -18.57 -16.23
N THR A 150 4.46 -19.10 -17.45
CA THR A 150 5.38 -20.19 -17.78
C THR A 150 6.81 -19.66 -17.96
N PRO A 151 7.86 -20.51 -17.89
CA PRO A 151 9.25 -20.06 -18.05
C PRO A 151 9.54 -19.28 -19.34
N ASP A 152 8.82 -19.59 -20.41
CA ASP A 152 8.89 -18.90 -21.70
C ASP A 152 8.18 -17.52 -21.72
N GLN A 153 7.31 -17.26 -20.74
CA GLN A 153 6.61 -15.98 -20.54
C GLN A 153 7.28 -15.09 -19.49
N ALA A 154 8.30 -15.59 -18.81
CA ALA A 154 9.01 -14.85 -17.76
C ALA A 154 9.75 -13.64 -18.33
N ILE A 155 9.55 -12.48 -17.68
CA ILE A 155 10.12 -11.21 -18.12
C ILE A 155 11.55 -10.97 -17.62
N ASP A 156 12.03 -11.79 -16.68
CA ASP A 156 13.39 -11.74 -16.15
C ASP A 156 13.93 -13.12 -15.72
N GLU A 157 15.22 -13.16 -15.37
CA GLU A 157 15.93 -14.37 -14.93
C GLU A 157 15.55 -14.84 -13.51
N ALA A 158 14.89 -14.00 -12.71
CA ALA A 158 14.36 -14.40 -11.41
C ALA A 158 13.06 -15.21 -11.60
N GLN A 159 12.14 -14.71 -12.41
CA GLN A 159 10.91 -15.39 -12.81
C GLN A 159 11.18 -16.70 -13.55
N LYS A 160 12.12 -16.71 -14.50
CA LYS A 160 12.50 -17.94 -15.22
C LYS A 160 12.94 -19.05 -14.28
N ARG A 161 13.77 -18.73 -13.28
CA ARG A 161 14.25 -19.71 -12.30
C ARG A 161 13.13 -20.32 -11.47
N VAL A 162 12.13 -19.52 -11.10
CA VAL A 162 10.96 -19.97 -10.36
C VAL A 162 10.09 -20.88 -11.24
N GLY A 163 9.88 -20.55 -12.51
CA GLY A 163 9.06 -21.36 -13.44
C GLY A 163 9.58 -22.78 -13.67
N TYR A 164 10.85 -23.08 -13.35
CA TYR A 164 11.40 -24.45 -13.38
C TYR A 164 11.10 -25.27 -12.13
N ALA A 165 10.70 -24.62 -11.03
CA ALA A 165 10.31 -25.28 -9.79
C ALA A 165 8.79 -25.32 -9.72
N HIS A 166 8.19 -26.51 -9.60
CA HIS A 166 6.79 -26.63 -9.21
C HIS A 166 6.61 -26.05 -7.79
N ILE A 167 6.34 -24.75 -7.69
CA ILE A 167 6.09 -24.10 -6.40
C ILE A 167 4.58 -24.20 -6.10
N PRO A 168 4.18 -24.77 -4.95
CA PRO A 168 2.79 -24.75 -4.52
C PRO A 168 2.36 -23.31 -4.24
N ILE A 169 1.14 -22.98 -4.66
CA ILE A 169 0.45 -21.75 -4.30
C ILE A 169 0.40 -21.67 -2.76
N TRP A 170 1.04 -20.67 -2.17
CA TRP A 170 0.94 -20.41 -0.74
C TRP A 170 -0.28 -19.52 -0.48
N VAL A 171 -1.33 -20.11 0.10
CA VAL A 171 -2.49 -19.40 0.67
C VAL A 171 -2.21 -19.11 2.14
#